data_AF-A0A7F8K9F3-F1
#
_entry.id   AF-A0A7F8K9F3-F1
#
_cell.length_a   1.000
_cell.length_b   1.000
_cell.length_c   1.000
_cell.angle_alpha   90.00
_cell.angle_beta   90.00
_cell.angle_gamma   90.00
#
_symmetry.space_group_name_H-M   'P 1'
#
loop_
_entity.id
_entity.type
_entity.pdbx_description
1 polymer ?
#
loop_
_entity_poly.entity_id
_entity_poly.type
_entity_poly.pdbx_seq_one_letter_code
_entity_poly.pdbx_strand_id
1 'polypeptide(L)'
;MNIQCLQSAHGLSLLMELLFMEKLAFSVKISSPQELPGRAPVSLYLAFRTTARARILLIHLFLPFVMYGKKGRMNGRSLIGAAGDAPPGPLWRDPFGKKAGEAARRGFLWLSLALAHGPPEQEPEEELSMEDSPTVVKLDQGGNQGPPVRKRRCLPKALGYITGDMKELANWLKDKPQALQFVDWVLRGISQVVFVSNPISGILILAGLLVQNPWWALSGCVATVVSTLTALLLSQDRSAIAAGLQGYNATLVGILMAVFSDKGNYFWWLLFPVSAMSMTCPVFSSALNSVFCKWDLPVFTLPFNMALSMYLSATGHYNPFFPSKLFTPVTSVPNVTWSDLSALQLLKSLPVGVGQIYGCDNPWTGGIFLGAIFLSSPLMCLHAAIGSLLGMAAGLSLSAPFENIYVGLWGFNSSLTCIAIGGMFMALTWQTHLLALACGRIAVLYLALLFGDTTVPPADHEEPQHL
;
A
#
# COMPACT_ATOMS: atom_id res chain seq x y z
N MET A 1 13.22 -8.65 -18.65
CA MET A 1 11.85 -9.12 -18.33
C MET A 1 10.86 -8.07 -18.84
N ASN A 2 9.70 -8.44 -19.38
CA ASN A 2 8.87 -7.49 -20.14
C ASN A 2 7.93 -6.68 -19.20
N ILE A 3 7.82 -5.36 -19.38
CA ILE A 3 7.07 -4.45 -18.48
C ILE A 3 5.59 -4.86 -18.35
N GLN A 4 5.00 -5.33 -19.44
CA GLN A 4 3.63 -5.86 -19.49
C GLN A 4 3.40 -7.07 -18.56
N CYS A 5 4.44 -7.85 -18.26
CA CYS A 5 4.36 -8.99 -17.35
C CYS A 5 4.26 -8.53 -15.89
N LEU A 6 5.01 -7.48 -15.51
CA LEU A 6 4.92 -6.84 -14.20
C LEU A 6 3.53 -6.18 -14.01
N GLN A 7 3.05 -5.45 -15.02
CA GLN A 7 1.71 -4.85 -15.00
C GLN A 7 0.60 -5.90 -14.79
N SER A 8 0.72 -7.06 -15.43
CA SER A 8 -0.17 -8.21 -15.20
C SER A 8 -0.07 -8.72 -13.76
N ALA A 9 1.16 -8.89 -13.24
CA ALA A 9 1.41 -9.41 -11.90
C ALA A 9 0.88 -8.50 -10.77
N HIS A 10 1.07 -7.18 -10.85
CA HIS A 10 0.52 -6.25 -9.84
C HIS A 10 -1.01 -6.25 -9.81
N GLY A 11 -1.65 -6.29 -11.00
CA GLY A 11 -3.10 -6.49 -11.10
C GLY A 11 -3.56 -7.84 -10.53
N LEU A 12 -2.74 -8.89 -10.69
CA LEU A 12 -3.00 -10.22 -10.12
C LEU A 12 -2.84 -10.24 -8.59
N SER A 13 -1.94 -9.43 -8.02
CA SER A 13 -1.80 -9.31 -6.55
C SER A 13 -3.06 -8.71 -5.92
N LEU A 14 -3.58 -7.62 -6.51
CA LEU A 14 -4.83 -7.00 -6.07
C LEU A 14 -6.02 -7.94 -6.27
N LEU A 15 -6.02 -8.71 -7.37
CA LEU A 15 -7.01 -9.78 -7.60
C LEU A 15 -6.88 -10.90 -6.55
N MET A 16 -5.69 -11.21 -6.06
CA MET A 16 -5.48 -12.19 -4.97
C MET A 16 -5.95 -11.68 -3.61
N GLU A 17 -5.83 -10.39 -3.29
CA GLU A 17 -6.50 -9.78 -2.11
C GLU A 17 -8.02 -9.94 -2.21
N LEU A 18 -8.59 -9.63 -3.37
CA LEU A 18 -10.03 -9.73 -3.62
C LEU A 18 -10.53 -11.20 -3.62
N LEU A 19 -9.76 -12.15 -4.15
CA LEU A 19 -10.03 -13.60 -4.08
C LEU A 19 -9.79 -14.18 -2.68
N PHE A 20 -8.93 -13.57 -1.86
CA PHE A 20 -8.79 -13.96 -0.46
C PHE A 20 -10.04 -13.58 0.33
N MET A 21 -10.59 -12.38 0.09
CA MET A 21 -11.89 -11.96 0.61
C MET A 21 -13.05 -12.88 0.16
N GLU A 22 -13.05 -13.42 -1.06
CA GLU A 22 -14.05 -14.42 -1.54
C GLU A 22 -14.12 -15.64 -0.60
N LYS A 23 -12.96 -16.21 -0.21
CA LYS A 23 -12.89 -17.35 0.73
C LYS A 23 -13.29 -16.99 2.16
N LEU A 24 -13.27 -15.71 2.49
CA LEU A 24 -13.44 -15.17 3.82
C LEU A 24 -14.93 -15.04 4.16
N ALA A 25 -15.69 -14.47 3.24
CA ALA A 25 -17.15 -14.55 3.23
C ALA A 25 -17.64 -16.02 3.32
N PHE A 26 -16.96 -16.92 2.61
CA PHE A 26 -17.28 -18.36 2.65
C PHE A 26 -17.10 -18.97 4.05
N SER A 27 -16.05 -18.59 4.80
CA SER A 27 -15.85 -19.06 6.18
C SER A 27 -16.91 -18.52 7.13
N VAL A 28 -17.28 -17.24 7.03
CA VAL A 28 -18.36 -16.65 7.85
C VAL A 28 -19.71 -17.30 7.53
N LYS A 29 -19.98 -17.64 6.27
CA LYS A 29 -21.24 -18.26 5.81
C LYS A 29 -21.36 -19.75 6.16
N ILE A 30 -20.27 -20.40 6.57
CA ILE A 30 -20.29 -21.74 7.20
C ILE A 30 -20.63 -21.64 8.69
N SER A 31 -20.27 -20.55 9.37
CA SER A 31 -20.48 -20.36 10.81
C SER A 31 -21.91 -19.96 11.21
N SER A 32 -22.88 -19.91 10.29
CA SER A 32 -24.30 -19.67 10.60
C SER A 32 -25.07 -20.99 10.79
N PRO A 33 -25.51 -21.35 12.02
CA PRO A 33 -26.19 -22.62 12.27
C PRO A 33 -27.66 -22.59 11.82
N GLN A 34 -27.89 -22.87 10.52
CA GLN A 34 -29.17 -23.34 10.00
C GLN A 34 -29.01 -24.69 9.29
N GLU A 35 -28.51 -25.70 10.02
CA GLU A 35 -28.68 -27.10 9.62
C GLU A 35 -30.14 -27.53 9.83
N LEU A 36 -30.98 -27.28 8.82
CA LEU A 36 -32.23 -28.01 8.64
C LEU A 36 -31.91 -29.35 7.95
N PRO A 37 -32.06 -30.50 8.62
CA PRO A 37 -31.64 -31.78 8.06
C PRO A 37 -32.54 -32.19 6.88
N GLY A 38 -31.92 -32.65 5.78
CA GLY A 38 -32.63 -33.42 4.74
C GLY A 38 -32.65 -32.86 3.31
N ARG A 39 -31.88 -31.82 2.94
CA ARG A 39 -31.71 -31.42 1.53
C ARG A 39 -30.26 -31.13 1.15
N ALA A 40 -29.82 -31.70 0.02
CA ALA A 40 -28.54 -31.39 -0.60
C ALA A 40 -28.49 -29.91 -1.05
N PRO A 41 -27.31 -29.25 -1.01
CA PRO A 41 -27.24 -27.79 -0.99
C PRO A 41 -27.43 -27.14 -2.37
N VAL A 42 -28.64 -26.62 -2.62
CA VAL A 42 -28.90 -25.66 -3.72
C VAL A 42 -27.96 -24.45 -3.64
N SER A 43 -27.56 -24.05 -2.43
CA SER A 43 -26.57 -22.99 -2.17
C SER A 43 -25.22 -23.24 -2.84
N LEU A 44 -24.72 -24.49 -2.82
CA LEU A 44 -23.43 -24.86 -3.43
C LEU A 44 -23.48 -24.73 -4.97
N TYR A 45 -24.60 -25.11 -5.57
CA TYR A 45 -24.84 -24.98 -7.01
C TYR A 45 -24.97 -23.50 -7.44
N LEU A 46 -25.59 -22.66 -6.60
CA LEU A 46 -25.71 -21.24 -6.86
C LEU A 46 -24.35 -20.51 -6.76
N ALA A 47 -23.55 -20.85 -5.75
CA ALA A 47 -22.20 -20.33 -5.56
C ALA A 47 -21.25 -20.71 -6.72
N PHE A 48 -21.29 -21.96 -7.20
CA PHE A 48 -20.52 -22.35 -8.39
C PHE A 48 -20.90 -21.53 -9.63
N ARG A 49 -22.18 -21.14 -9.74
CA ARG A 49 -22.73 -20.36 -10.85
C ARG A 49 -22.34 -18.86 -10.78
N THR A 50 -22.17 -18.30 -9.59
CA THR A 50 -21.63 -16.92 -9.43
C THR A 50 -20.14 -16.88 -9.69
N THR A 51 -19.32 -17.78 -9.12
CA THR A 51 -17.87 -17.84 -9.40
C THR A 51 -17.59 -18.10 -10.90
N ALA A 52 -18.40 -18.93 -11.58
CA ALA A 52 -18.30 -19.12 -13.03
C ALA A 52 -18.59 -17.82 -13.82
N ARG A 53 -19.66 -17.09 -13.45
CA ARG A 53 -20.00 -15.79 -14.08
C ARG A 53 -18.92 -14.73 -13.84
N ALA A 54 -18.37 -14.64 -12.63
CA ALA A 54 -17.29 -13.72 -12.29
C ALA A 54 -16.03 -14.00 -13.14
N ARG A 55 -15.65 -15.28 -13.32
CA ARG A 55 -14.53 -15.68 -14.19
C ARG A 55 -14.76 -15.33 -15.66
N ILE A 56 -15.97 -15.56 -16.18
CA ILE A 56 -16.33 -15.20 -17.56
C ILE A 56 -16.28 -13.68 -17.76
N LEU A 57 -16.79 -12.89 -16.79
CA LEU A 57 -16.74 -11.44 -16.83
C LEU A 57 -15.29 -10.91 -16.77
N LEU A 58 -14.43 -11.50 -15.95
CA LEU A 58 -12.99 -11.19 -15.90
C LEU A 58 -12.31 -11.46 -17.25
N ILE A 59 -12.59 -12.60 -17.88
CA ILE A 59 -12.07 -12.91 -19.22
C ILE A 59 -12.51 -11.81 -20.20
N HIS A 60 -13.78 -11.44 -20.24
CA HIS A 60 -14.27 -10.41 -21.16
C HIS A 60 -13.78 -8.99 -20.86
N LEU A 61 -13.48 -8.61 -19.61
CA LEU A 61 -12.87 -7.31 -19.30
C LEU A 61 -11.37 -7.23 -19.63
N PHE A 62 -10.62 -8.32 -19.45
CA PHE A 62 -9.17 -8.32 -19.68
C PHE A 62 -8.77 -8.68 -21.11
N LEU A 63 -9.58 -9.45 -21.86
CA LEU A 63 -9.27 -9.83 -23.25
C LEU A 63 -8.99 -8.63 -24.17
N PRO A 64 -9.72 -7.49 -24.10
CA PRO A 64 -9.40 -6.29 -24.90
C PRO A 64 -7.98 -5.77 -24.66
N PHE A 65 -7.52 -5.73 -23.39
CA PHE A 65 -6.19 -5.25 -23.02
C PHE A 65 -5.08 -6.23 -23.43
N VAL A 66 -5.35 -7.54 -23.37
CA VAL A 66 -4.41 -8.57 -23.88
C VAL A 66 -4.31 -8.54 -25.41
N MET A 67 -5.43 -8.30 -26.11
CA MET A 67 -5.49 -8.35 -27.58
C MET A 67 -4.96 -7.08 -28.26
N TYR A 68 -5.03 -5.91 -27.61
CA TYR A 68 -4.53 -4.65 -28.20
C TYR A 68 -3.00 -4.64 -28.44
N GLY A 69 -2.26 -5.55 -27.80
CA GLY A 69 -0.81 -5.71 -28.00
C GLY A 69 -0.40 -6.40 -29.30
N LYS A 70 -1.31 -6.77 -30.22
CA LYS A 70 -1.00 -7.73 -31.30
C LYS A 70 -1.42 -7.36 -32.74
N LYS A 71 -1.54 -6.08 -33.10
CA LYS A 71 -1.52 -5.66 -34.53
C LYS A 71 -1.11 -4.19 -34.68
N GLY A 72 0.01 -3.93 -35.38
CA GLY A 72 0.53 -2.55 -35.51
C GLY A 72 1.88 -2.40 -36.22
N ARG A 73 2.18 -3.19 -37.26
CA ARG A 73 3.41 -3.02 -38.06
C ARG A 73 3.27 -1.85 -39.04
N MET A 74 3.48 -0.62 -38.57
CA MET A 74 3.55 0.55 -39.44
C MET A 74 4.97 0.75 -39.97
N ASN A 75 5.11 0.92 -41.29
CA ASN A 75 6.37 1.24 -41.94
C ASN A 75 6.79 2.67 -41.57
N GLY A 76 8.09 2.86 -41.31
CA GLY A 76 8.60 4.15 -40.86
C GLY A 76 8.81 5.18 -41.97
N ARG A 77 8.76 6.45 -41.58
CA ARG A 77 9.68 7.49 -42.07
C ARG A 77 10.24 8.20 -40.84
N SER A 78 11.55 8.09 -40.63
CA SER A 78 12.25 8.91 -39.65
C SER A 78 12.56 10.27 -40.28
N LEU A 79 12.34 11.35 -39.53
CA LEU A 79 12.80 12.69 -39.85
C LEU A 79 13.29 13.37 -38.56
N ILE A 80 14.51 13.00 -38.17
CA ILE A 80 15.54 13.79 -37.46
C ILE A 80 16.82 12.96 -37.62
N GLY A 81 17.97 13.61 -37.81
CA GLY A 81 19.25 12.94 -38.07
C GLY A 81 20.41 13.55 -37.28
N ALA A 82 21.62 13.14 -37.68
CA ALA A 82 22.95 13.52 -37.17
C ALA A 82 23.40 12.87 -35.84
N ALA A 83 24.53 12.14 -35.95
CA ALA A 83 25.46 11.66 -34.91
C ALA A 83 24.93 10.74 -33.79
N GLY A 84 25.69 9.78 -33.28
CA GLY A 84 27.03 9.30 -33.69
C GLY A 84 27.50 8.18 -32.74
N ASP A 85 28.34 7.26 -33.22
CA ASP A 85 28.59 5.97 -32.54
C ASP A 85 29.55 6.03 -31.34
N ALA A 86 29.22 5.28 -30.28
CA ALA A 86 30.14 4.86 -29.22
C ALA A 86 29.66 3.55 -28.55
N PRO A 87 30.56 2.62 -28.15
CA PRO A 87 30.18 1.26 -27.70
C PRO A 87 29.84 1.16 -26.19
N PRO A 88 29.12 0.10 -25.76
CA PRO A 88 28.69 -0.06 -24.36
C PRO A 88 29.79 -0.56 -23.40
N GLY A 89 29.97 0.16 -22.29
CA GLY A 89 30.79 -0.23 -21.14
C GLY A 89 30.06 -1.17 -20.15
N PRO A 90 30.77 -1.77 -19.18
CA PRO A 90 30.42 -3.09 -18.64
C PRO A 90 29.34 -3.12 -17.54
N LEU A 91 28.74 -4.31 -17.44
CA LEU A 91 27.75 -4.72 -16.44
C LEU A 91 28.31 -4.76 -15.01
N TRP A 92 27.43 -4.64 -14.01
CA TRP A 92 27.75 -4.64 -12.58
C TRP A 92 28.50 -5.89 -12.11
N ARG A 93 29.34 -5.72 -11.07
CA ARG A 93 29.94 -6.82 -10.28
C ARG A 93 29.22 -6.96 -8.94
N ASP A 94 28.99 -8.21 -8.51
CA ASP A 94 28.58 -8.52 -7.14
C ASP A 94 29.72 -8.28 -6.13
N PRO A 95 29.45 -7.72 -4.93
CA PRO A 95 30.47 -7.38 -3.94
C PRO A 95 30.64 -8.43 -2.82
N PHE A 96 30.50 -9.73 -3.10
CA PHE A 96 30.72 -10.79 -2.10
C PHE A 96 31.66 -11.90 -2.59
N GLY A 97 32.79 -12.06 -1.91
CA GLY A 97 33.72 -13.15 -2.18
C GLY A 97 34.34 -13.73 -0.92
N LYS A 98 34.15 -15.04 -0.70
CA LYS A 98 35.16 -15.95 -0.11
C LYS A 98 34.78 -17.43 -0.28
N LYS A 99 35.60 -18.11 -1.09
CA LYS A 99 35.97 -19.54 -1.08
C LYS A 99 35.03 -20.56 -0.40
N ALA A 100 34.41 -21.41 -1.22
CA ALA A 100 34.19 -22.83 -0.94
C ALA A 100 33.99 -23.61 -2.27
N GLY A 101 34.34 -24.90 -2.33
CA GLY A 101 33.85 -25.80 -3.40
C GLY A 101 34.71 -26.01 -4.66
N GLU A 102 36.05 -26.08 -4.55
CA GLU A 102 36.90 -26.47 -5.70
C GLU A 102 36.91 -28.00 -5.92
N ALA A 103 35.86 -28.52 -6.58
CA ALA A 103 35.81 -29.91 -7.05
C ALA A 103 34.87 -30.10 -8.26
N ALA A 104 35.24 -31.03 -9.15
CA ALA A 104 34.43 -31.57 -10.25
C ALA A 104 34.16 -30.67 -11.49
N ARG A 105 35.21 -30.38 -12.29
CA ARG A 105 35.21 -30.62 -13.75
C ARG A 105 36.63 -30.54 -14.38
N ARG A 106 37.43 -31.58 -14.14
CA ARG A 106 38.45 -31.99 -15.13
C ARG A 106 37.74 -32.73 -16.27
N GLY A 107 38.16 -32.52 -17.51
CA GLY A 107 37.73 -33.35 -18.65
C GLY A 107 37.20 -32.55 -19.85
N PHE A 108 38.11 -32.02 -20.66
CA PHE A 108 38.22 -32.13 -22.14
C PHE A 108 39.34 -31.16 -22.56
N LEU A 109 40.57 -31.65 -22.78
CA LEU A 109 41.10 -32.07 -24.10
C LEU A 109 40.98 -30.93 -25.15
N TRP A 110 41.98 -30.05 -25.33
CA TRP A 110 43.33 -30.24 -25.90
C TRP A 110 43.34 -30.22 -27.44
N LEU A 111 43.43 -29.01 -28.00
CA LEU A 111 44.14 -28.60 -29.22
C LEU A 111 44.05 -27.05 -29.29
N SER A 112 45.05 -26.27 -29.69
CA SER A 112 46.37 -26.60 -30.25
C SER A 112 47.48 -25.75 -29.62
N LEU A 113 48.68 -26.31 -29.46
CA LEU A 113 49.92 -25.52 -29.47
C LEU A 113 50.25 -25.17 -30.94
N ALA A 114 50.98 -24.06 -31.16
CA ALA A 114 52.31 -24.06 -31.79
C ALA A 114 52.70 -22.70 -32.43
N LEU A 115 53.87 -22.16 -32.01
CA LEU A 115 54.75 -21.25 -32.78
C LEU A 115 54.19 -19.82 -33.05
N ALA A 116 54.99 -18.75 -33.30
CA ALA A 116 56.46 -18.61 -33.37
C ALA A 116 56.94 -17.16 -33.06
N HIS A 117 58.22 -17.00 -32.71
CA HIS A 117 59.18 -15.86 -32.86
C HIS A 117 58.81 -14.35 -32.67
N GLY A 118 59.76 -13.58 -32.12
CA GLY A 118 60.02 -12.12 -32.26
C GLY A 118 61.55 -11.89 -32.38
N PRO A 119 62.20 -10.73 -32.06
CA PRO A 119 61.81 -9.33 -31.72
C PRO A 119 62.38 -8.34 -32.82
N PRO A 120 63.11 -7.20 -32.63
CA PRO A 120 63.30 -6.16 -31.57
C PRO A 120 63.29 -4.65 -32.05
N GLU A 121 63.68 -3.70 -31.16
CA GLU A 121 64.33 -2.35 -31.39
C GLU A 121 63.60 -1.25 -32.23
N GLN A 122 63.79 0.10 -32.12
CA GLN A 122 64.49 1.11 -31.26
C GLN A 122 63.66 2.44 -31.36
N GLU A 123 63.40 3.29 -30.35
CA GLU A 123 64.24 4.34 -29.67
C GLU A 123 64.76 5.51 -30.58
N PRO A 124 65.03 6.74 -30.06
CA PRO A 124 64.15 7.69 -29.33
C PRO A 124 64.33 9.18 -29.79
N GLU A 125 63.67 10.18 -29.17
CA GLU A 125 64.18 11.58 -29.12
C GLU A 125 63.46 12.46 -28.05
N GLU A 126 64.14 13.52 -27.56
CA GLU A 126 63.68 14.49 -26.54
C GLU A 126 63.71 15.93 -27.07
N GLU A 127 62.87 16.84 -26.56
CA GLU A 127 63.28 18.25 -26.37
C GLU A 127 62.49 18.95 -25.24
N LEU A 128 62.98 20.13 -24.82
CA LEU A 128 62.72 20.76 -23.51
C LEU A 128 62.37 22.25 -23.64
N SER A 129 61.42 22.76 -22.85
CA SER A 129 61.31 24.21 -22.54
C SER A 129 60.50 24.50 -21.27
N MET A 130 60.69 25.70 -20.70
CA MET A 130 60.15 26.19 -19.43
C MET A 130 59.60 27.64 -19.57
N GLU A 131 59.11 28.20 -18.46
CA GLU A 131 58.79 29.63 -18.20
C GLU A 131 57.47 30.22 -18.75
N ASP A 132 56.85 31.25 -18.15
CA ASP A 132 56.75 31.67 -16.73
C ASP A 132 55.63 32.76 -16.56
N SER A 133 55.11 32.96 -15.33
CA SER A 133 54.55 34.22 -14.80
C SER A 133 53.26 34.82 -15.42
N PRO A 134 52.66 35.91 -14.83
CA PRO A 134 52.69 36.41 -13.44
C PRO A 134 51.28 36.71 -12.83
N THR A 135 51.24 37.28 -11.61
CA THR A 135 50.01 37.73 -10.89
C THR A 135 49.93 39.27 -10.78
N VAL A 136 48.73 39.88 -10.87
CA VAL A 136 48.48 41.33 -10.65
C VAL A 136 47.17 41.58 -9.86
N VAL A 137 47.09 42.68 -9.09
CA VAL A 137 45.99 43.01 -8.15
C VAL A 137 45.61 44.52 -8.21
N LYS A 138 44.30 44.85 -8.22
CA LYS A 138 43.58 46.15 -7.89
C LYS A 138 42.32 46.34 -8.79
N LEU A 139 41.27 47.10 -8.46
CA LEU A 139 40.78 47.82 -7.27
C LEU A 139 39.22 47.90 -7.31
N ASP A 140 38.54 48.25 -6.20
CA ASP A 140 37.07 48.41 -6.10
C ASP A 140 36.45 49.58 -6.90
N GLN A 141 35.15 49.45 -7.23
CA GLN A 141 34.21 50.59 -7.33
C GLN A 141 32.72 50.17 -7.27
N GLY A 142 31.87 51.06 -6.73
CA GLY A 142 30.41 51.09 -6.99
C GLY A 142 29.53 50.16 -6.14
N GLY A 143 29.02 50.64 -5.00
CA GLY A 143 28.08 49.89 -4.15
C GLY A 143 26.60 50.23 -4.38
N ASN A 144 25.70 49.30 -4.04
CA ASN A 144 24.29 49.61 -3.78
C ASN A 144 23.73 48.65 -2.69
N GLN A 145 23.34 49.18 -1.53
CA GLN A 145 22.90 48.38 -0.39
C GLN A 145 21.38 48.11 -0.43
N GLY A 146 20.98 47.03 -1.09
CA GLY A 146 19.62 46.48 -0.95
C GLY A 146 19.42 45.87 0.46
N PRO A 147 18.25 46.06 1.10
CA PRO A 147 18.01 45.55 2.46
C PRO A 147 18.00 44.01 2.50
N PRO A 148 18.48 43.38 3.59
CA PRO A 148 18.62 41.93 3.66
C PRO A 148 17.27 41.22 3.85
N VAL A 149 16.63 40.81 2.74
CA VAL A 149 15.38 40.01 2.71
C VAL A 149 15.63 38.56 3.15
N ARG A 150 16.14 38.38 4.38
CA ARG A 150 16.65 37.11 4.90
C ARG A 150 15.56 36.12 5.37
N LYS A 151 14.29 36.53 5.42
CA LYS A 151 13.17 35.72 5.95
C LYS A 151 12.51 34.74 4.96
N ARG A 152 12.67 34.90 3.63
CA ARG A 152 11.91 34.10 2.64
C ARG A 152 12.50 32.74 2.23
N ARG A 153 13.71 32.37 2.70
CA ARG A 153 14.41 31.12 2.32
C ARG A 153 14.36 29.97 3.34
N CYS A 154 13.88 30.18 4.57
CA CYS A 154 13.84 29.11 5.59
C CYS A 154 12.69 28.11 5.38
N LEU A 155 11.47 28.59 5.09
CA LEU A 155 10.29 27.75 4.88
C LEU A 155 10.49 26.60 3.87
N PRO A 156 10.98 26.82 2.63
CA PRO A 156 11.16 25.72 1.68
C PRO A 156 12.23 24.70 2.11
N LYS A 157 13.22 25.10 2.93
CA LYS A 157 14.19 24.15 3.49
C LYS A 157 13.58 23.31 4.62
N ALA A 158 12.85 23.93 5.54
CA ALA A 158 12.17 23.22 6.62
C ALA A 158 11.14 22.22 6.08
N LEU A 159 10.40 22.59 5.04
CA LEU A 159 9.42 21.71 4.38
C LEU A 159 10.10 20.45 3.80
N GLY A 160 11.25 20.61 3.13
CA GLY A 160 12.00 19.49 2.55
C GLY A 160 12.42 18.40 3.54
N TYR A 161 12.65 18.75 4.81
CA TYR A 161 13.00 17.77 5.86
C TYR A 161 11.80 16.97 6.39
N ILE A 162 10.56 17.43 6.14
CA ILE A 162 9.33 16.80 6.64
C ILE A 162 8.47 16.15 5.54
N THR A 163 8.79 16.39 4.27
CA THR A 163 8.17 15.75 3.10
C THR A 163 8.78 14.39 2.75
N GLY A 164 8.03 13.55 2.02
CA GLY A 164 8.48 12.22 1.58
C GLY A 164 8.84 11.29 2.75
N ASP A 165 9.81 10.40 2.53
CA ASP A 165 10.16 9.36 3.52
C ASP A 165 11.00 9.88 4.73
N MET A 166 11.33 11.17 4.78
CA MET A 166 12.22 11.78 5.80
C MET A 166 13.54 10.98 6.02
N LYS A 167 14.30 10.76 4.94
CA LYS A 167 15.51 9.90 4.95
C LYS A 167 16.64 10.49 5.78
N GLU A 168 16.70 11.81 5.86
CA GLU A 168 17.63 12.60 6.68
C GLU A 168 17.39 12.34 8.17
N LEU A 169 16.13 12.31 8.61
CA LEU A 169 15.76 11.96 9.98
C LEU A 169 16.09 10.49 10.28
N ALA A 170 15.71 9.57 9.37
CA ALA A 170 16.02 8.14 9.52
C ALA A 170 17.53 7.87 9.59
N ASN A 171 18.36 8.64 8.88
CA ASN A 171 19.82 8.57 8.99
C ASN A 171 20.32 9.14 10.33
N TRP A 172 19.85 10.32 10.73
CA TRP A 172 20.24 10.96 12.01
C TRP A 172 19.85 10.13 13.25
N LEU A 173 18.76 9.36 13.15
CA LEU A 173 18.25 8.47 14.21
C LEU A 173 19.12 7.23 14.49
N LYS A 174 19.95 6.78 13.52
CA LYS A 174 20.78 5.58 13.69
C LYS A 174 21.71 5.66 14.90
N ASP A 175 22.26 6.86 15.14
CA ASP A 175 23.16 7.15 16.26
C ASP A 175 22.40 7.74 17.47
N LYS A 176 21.16 7.30 17.72
CA LYS A 176 20.29 7.79 18.81
C LYS A 176 19.73 6.62 19.65
N PRO A 177 19.27 6.86 20.90
CA PRO A 177 18.80 5.80 21.78
C PRO A 177 17.72 4.92 21.13
N GLN A 178 17.82 3.61 21.33
CA GLN A 178 17.00 2.63 20.62
C GLN A 178 15.49 2.79 20.84
N ALA A 179 15.07 3.36 21.98
CA ALA A 179 13.69 3.75 22.23
C ALA A 179 13.17 4.82 21.24
N LEU A 180 14.00 5.79 20.86
CA LEU A 180 13.63 6.83 19.89
C LEU A 180 13.56 6.26 18.47
N GLN A 181 14.46 5.34 18.12
CA GLN A 181 14.37 4.60 16.86
C GLN A 181 13.09 3.76 16.81
N PHE A 182 12.76 3.03 17.88
CA PHE A 182 11.54 2.24 17.98
C PHE A 182 10.27 3.08 17.82
N VAL A 183 10.23 4.30 18.39
CA VAL A 183 9.11 5.23 18.20
C VAL A 183 8.99 5.69 16.74
N ASP A 184 10.09 6.00 16.05
CA ASP A 184 10.06 6.30 14.60
C ASP A 184 9.55 5.11 13.78
N TRP A 185 9.96 3.87 14.11
CA TRP A 185 9.49 2.66 13.44
C TRP A 185 7.99 2.42 13.65
N VAL A 186 7.47 2.66 14.87
CA VAL A 186 6.03 2.56 15.18
C VAL A 186 5.23 3.65 14.46
N LEU A 187 5.70 4.90 14.44
CA LEU A 187 5.01 6.00 13.74
C LEU A 187 5.00 5.78 12.22
N ARG A 188 6.10 5.31 11.63
CA ARG A 188 6.14 4.84 10.24
C ARG A 188 5.21 3.65 10.03
N GLY A 189 5.14 2.74 10.99
CA GLY A 189 4.20 1.61 10.99
C GLY A 189 2.73 2.05 10.95
N ILE A 190 2.38 3.15 11.62
CA ILE A 190 1.04 3.75 11.51
C ILE A 190 0.82 4.34 10.11
N SER A 191 1.78 5.11 9.57
CA SER A 191 1.62 5.75 8.25
C SER A 191 1.68 4.80 7.05
N GLN A 192 2.32 3.64 7.19
CA GLN A 192 2.49 2.67 6.10
C GLN A 192 1.18 1.99 5.67
N VAL A 193 0.10 2.10 6.46
CA VAL A 193 -1.26 1.68 6.05
C VAL A 193 -1.69 2.38 4.75
N VAL A 194 -1.25 3.62 4.53
CA VAL A 194 -1.48 4.40 3.30
C VAL A 194 -0.22 4.51 2.43
N PHE A 195 0.69 3.53 2.54
CA PHE A 195 1.97 3.42 1.83
C PHE A 195 2.97 4.56 2.10
N VAL A 196 2.81 5.29 3.21
CA VAL A 196 3.68 6.42 3.59
C VAL A 196 4.70 5.97 4.64
N SER A 197 6.00 6.22 4.40
CA SER A 197 7.06 6.03 5.41
C SER A 197 7.46 7.35 6.06
N ASN A 198 6.57 7.99 6.81
CA ASN A 198 6.81 9.32 7.38
C ASN A 198 6.28 9.40 8.83
N PRO A 199 7.15 9.57 9.84
CA PRO A 199 6.72 9.57 11.24
C PRO A 199 5.83 10.78 11.59
N ILE A 200 5.94 11.92 10.89
CA ILE A 200 5.06 13.07 11.12
C ILE A 200 3.68 12.81 10.51
N SER A 201 3.59 12.19 9.33
CA SER A 201 2.32 11.66 8.82
C SER A 201 1.73 10.64 9.80
N GLY A 202 2.55 9.78 10.42
CA GLY A 202 2.15 8.85 11.48
C GLY A 202 1.54 9.55 12.70
N ILE A 203 2.15 10.64 13.17
CA ILE A 203 1.61 11.49 14.26
C ILE A 203 0.28 12.12 13.86
N LEU A 204 0.16 12.64 12.63
CA LEU A 204 -1.09 13.23 12.13
C LEU A 204 -2.20 12.19 11.99
N ILE A 205 -1.89 10.98 11.52
CA ILE A 205 -2.83 9.85 11.47
C ILE A 205 -3.24 9.44 12.89
N LEU A 206 -2.31 9.35 13.84
CA LEU A 206 -2.64 9.09 15.24
C LEU A 206 -3.53 10.17 15.84
N ALA A 207 -3.31 11.45 15.52
CA ALA A 207 -4.21 12.54 15.92
C ALA A 207 -5.61 12.40 15.28
N GLY A 208 -5.70 11.99 14.02
CA GLY A 208 -6.97 11.68 13.36
C GLY A 208 -7.71 10.49 14.01
N LEU A 209 -6.97 9.45 14.41
CA LEU A 209 -7.53 8.31 15.16
C LEU A 209 -8.02 8.72 16.55
N LEU A 210 -7.32 9.63 17.24
CA LEU A 210 -7.77 10.20 18.52
C LEU A 210 -9.03 11.07 18.36
N VAL A 211 -9.17 11.79 17.23
CA VAL A 211 -10.37 12.57 16.86
C VAL A 211 -11.55 11.68 16.45
N GLN A 212 -11.29 10.46 15.98
CA GLN A 212 -12.32 9.44 15.76
C GLN A 212 -12.74 8.81 17.09
N ASN A 213 -11.81 8.11 17.76
CA ASN A 213 -12.05 7.38 18.99
C ASN A 213 -10.71 7.00 19.68
N PRO A 214 -10.42 7.53 20.88
CA PRO A 214 -9.18 7.20 21.61
C PRO A 214 -8.99 5.71 21.94
N TRP A 215 -10.06 4.93 22.07
CA TRP A 215 -9.97 3.48 22.28
C TRP A 215 -9.45 2.74 21.04
N TRP A 216 -9.85 3.19 19.85
CA TRP A 216 -9.37 2.65 18.58
C TRP A 216 -7.91 3.05 18.33
N ALA A 217 -7.56 4.31 18.61
CA ALA A 217 -6.18 4.80 18.56
C ALA A 217 -5.24 4.00 19.49
N LEU A 218 -5.67 3.74 20.74
CA LEU A 218 -4.93 2.92 21.69
C LEU A 218 -4.75 1.48 21.20
N SER A 219 -5.83 0.85 20.73
CA SER A 219 -5.80 -0.54 20.25
C SER A 219 -4.89 -0.70 19.02
N GLY A 220 -4.92 0.25 18.09
CA GLY A 220 -3.98 0.32 16.96
C GLY A 220 -2.53 0.52 17.39
N CYS A 221 -2.26 1.41 18.35
CA CYS A 221 -0.90 1.63 18.87
C CYS A 221 -0.34 0.39 19.56
N VAL A 222 -1.11 -0.26 20.45
CA VAL A 222 -0.72 -1.51 21.11
C VAL A 222 -0.39 -2.58 20.07
N ALA A 223 -1.25 -2.75 19.05
CA ALA A 223 -1.02 -3.70 17.97
C ALA A 223 0.26 -3.42 17.15
N THR A 224 0.48 -2.15 16.79
CA THR A 224 1.69 -1.72 16.07
C THR A 224 2.96 -2.02 16.87
N VAL A 225 2.94 -1.73 18.18
CA VAL A 225 4.05 -2.00 19.11
C VAL A 225 4.31 -3.50 19.24
N VAL A 226 3.28 -4.31 19.47
CA VAL A 226 3.42 -5.78 19.61
C VAL A 226 3.93 -6.42 18.33
N SER A 227 3.43 -6.01 17.16
CA SER A 227 3.92 -6.53 15.87
C SER A 227 5.36 -6.12 15.58
N THR A 228 5.74 -4.87 15.87
CA THR A 228 7.12 -4.41 15.71
C THR A 228 8.08 -5.15 16.65
N LEU A 229 7.71 -5.35 17.92
CA LEU A 229 8.46 -6.18 18.87
C LEU A 229 8.56 -7.64 18.39
N THR A 230 7.48 -8.20 17.87
CA THR A 230 7.46 -9.58 17.36
C THR A 230 8.36 -9.73 16.13
N ALA A 231 8.39 -8.74 15.23
CA ALA A 231 9.33 -8.72 14.11
C ALA A 231 10.79 -8.58 14.56
N LEU A 232 11.06 -7.84 15.65
CA LEU A 232 12.40 -7.77 16.24
C LEU A 232 12.84 -9.12 16.81
N LEU A 233 11.95 -9.84 17.51
CA LEU A 233 12.16 -11.16 18.12
C LEU A 233 12.34 -12.25 17.05
N LEU A 234 11.46 -12.29 16.05
CA LEU A 234 11.54 -13.18 14.89
C LEU A 234 12.68 -12.80 13.91
N SER A 235 13.58 -11.90 14.32
CA SER A 235 14.78 -11.48 13.57
C SER A 235 14.49 -11.09 12.12
N GLN A 236 13.34 -10.46 11.88
CA GLN A 236 12.97 -9.95 10.56
C GLN A 236 13.89 -8.80 10.16
N ASP A 237 13.98 -8.55 8.85
CA ASP A 237 14.88 -7.52 8.29
C ASP A 237 14.70 -6.16 8.99
N ARG A 238 15.82 -5.62 9.46
CA ARG A 238 15.89 -4.34 10.14
C ARG A 238 15.53 -3.17 9.20
N SER A 239 15.77 -3.28 7.89
CA SER A 239 15.38 -2.22 6.94
C SER A 239 13.86 -2.13 6.77
N ALA A 240 13.18 -3.29 6.63
CA ALA A 240 11.73 -3.38 6.57
C ALA A 240 11.06 -2.94 7.89
N ILE A 241 11.63 -3.31 9.05
CA ILE A 241 11.18 -2.80 10.36
C ILE A 241 11.34 -1.28 10.43
N ALA A 242 12.51 -0.74 10.08
CA ALA A 242 12.77 0.70 10.13
C ALA A 242 11.91 1.51 9.15
N ALA A 243 11.50 0.91 8.03
CA ALA A 243 10.54 1.50 7.10
C ALA A 243 9.06 1.37 7.54
N GLY A 244 8.77 0.78 8.71
CA GLY A 244 7.42 0.58 9.24
C GLY A 244 6.65 -0.61 8.63
N LEU A 245 7.26 -1.40 7.73
CA LEU A 245 6.57 -2.45 6.97
C LEU A 245 6.10 -3.65 7.82
N GLN A 246 6.57 -3.74 9.08
CA GLN A 246 6.14 -4.76 10.04
C GLN A 246 5.10 -4.23 11.06
N GLY A 247 4.73 -2.94 10.99
CA GLY A 247 3.73 -2.32 11.86
C GLY A 247 2.32 -2.29 11.26
N TYR A 248 2.19 -1.79 10.02
CA TYR A 248 0.90 -1.33 9.46
C TYR A 248 -0.23 -2.36 9.43
N ASN A 249 0.08 -3.62 9.11
CA ASN A 249 -0.91 -4.69 9.14
C ASN A 249 -1.50 -4.88 10.55
N ALA A 250 -0.67 -4.80 11.59
CA ALA A 250 -1.16 -4.88 12.96
C ALA A 250 -1.89 -3.60 13.40
N THR A 251 -1.48 -2.41 12.94
CA THR A 251 -2.23 -1.16 13.15
C THR A 251 -3.70 -1.34 12.77
N LEU A 252 -3.96 -1.91 11.58
CA LEU A 252 -5.31 -2.23 11.11
C LEU A 252 -5.98 -3.33 11.95
N VAL A 253 -5.28 -4.41 12.31
CA VAL A 253 -5.83 -5.47 13.19
C VAL A 253 -6.33 -4.87 14.49
N GLY A 254 -5.51 -4.08 15.20
CA GLY A 254 -5.88 -3.48 16.48
C GLY A 254 -7.08 -2.53 16.40
N ILE A 255 -7.14 -1.69 15.35
CA ILE A 255 -8.26 -0.77 15.15
C ILE A 255 -9.54 -1.54 14.80
N LEU A 256 -9.51 -2.40 13.78
CA LEU A 256 -10.72 -3.05 13.28
C LEU A 256 -11.26 -4.12 14.25
N MET A 257 -10.42 -4.73 15.09
CA MET A 257 -10.88 -5.56 16.21
C MET A 257 -11.67 -4.75 17.26
N ALA A 258 -11.34 -3.47 17.46
CA ALA A 258 -12.11 -2.57 18.32
C ALA A 258 -13.38 -2.04 17.63
N VAL A 259 -13.33 -1.73 16.33
CA VAL A 259 -14.51 -1.32 15.53
C VAL A 259 -15.57 -2.42 15.47
N PHE A 260 -15.15 -3.68 15.32
CA PHE A 260 -16.05 -4.84 15.19
C PHE A 260 -16.32 -5.60 16.50
N SER A 261 -15.86 -5.13 17.66
CA SER A 261 -16.27 -5.72 18.93
C SER A 261 -17.68 -5.27 19.32
N ASP A 262 -18.49 -6.22 19.81
CA ASP A 262 -19.83 -5.99 20.34
C ASP A 262 -19.80 -5.43 21.78
N LYS A 263 -18.64 -5.49 22.45
CA LYS A 263 -18.45 -4.99 23.83
C LYS A 263 -18.19 -3.48 23.93
N GLY A 264 -18.22 -2.76 22.82
CA GLY A 264 -18.05 -1.30 22.80
C GLY A 264 -16.65 -0.81 23.19
N ASN A 265 -16.59 0.41 23.74
CA ASN A 265 -15.34 1.09 24.05
C ASN A 265 -14.75 0.67 25.40
N TYR A 266 -13.42 0.72 25.52
CA TYR A 266 -12.65 0.41 26.74
C TYR A 266 -12.90 -0.98 27.34
N PHE A 267 -13.32 -1.95 26.52
CA PHE A 267 -13.33 -3.36 26.91
C PHE A 267 -11.89 -3.90 27.00
N TRP A 268 -11.21 -3.62 28.12
CA TRP A 268 -9.77 -3.87 28.33
C TRP A 268 -9.29 -5.29 28.01
N TRP A 269 -10.15 -6.29 28.19
CA TRP A 269 -9.86 -7.69 27.81
C TRP A 269 -9.52 -7.86 26.33
N LEU A 270 -10.04 -6.99 25.44
CA LEU A 270 -9.76 -7.00 24.00
C LEU A 270 -8.26 -6.83 23.68
N LEU A 271 -7.48 -6.22 24.58
CA LEU A 271 -6.03 -6.06 24.38
C LEU A 271 -5.29 -7.42 24.35
N PHE A 272 -5.85 -8.48 24.96
CA PHE A 272 -5.28 -9.83 24.87
C PHE A 272 -5.34 -10.42 23.45
N PRO A 273 -6.52 -10.60 22.81
CA PRO A 273 -6.56 -11.06 21.43
C PRO A 273 -5.96 -10.05 20.46
N VAL A 274 -6.07 -8.73 20.67
CA VAL A 274 -5.38 -7.73 19.83
C VAL A 274 -3.87 -7.98 19.84
N SER A 275 -3.26 -8.21 21.00
CA SER A 275 -1.84 -8.55 21.10
C SER A 275 -1.53 -9.88 20.38
N ALA A 276 -2.31 -10.93 20.66
CA ALA A 276 -2.10 -12.25 20.05
C ALA A 276 -2.19 -12.22 18.52
N MET A 277 -3.20 -11.55 17.94
CA MET A 277 -3.33 -11.42 16.49
C MET A 277 -2.24 -10.53 15.89
N SER A 278 -1.79 -9.50 16.61
CA SER A 278 -0.64 -8.67 16.18
C SER A 278 0.66 -9.46 16.09
N MET A 279 0.87 -10.47 16.96
CA MET A 279 2.02 -11.37 16.86
C MET A 279 1.97 -12.25 15.59
N THR A 280 0.79 -12.49 15.01
CA THR A 280 0.67 -13.25 13.74
C THR A 280 1.01 -12.40 12.51
N CYS A 281 0.91 -11.07 12.57
CA CYS A 281 1.13 -10.21 11.41
C CYS A 281 2.53 -10.35 10.78
N PRO A 282 3.66 -10.34 11.53
CA PRO A 282 4.98 -10.57 10.94
C PRO A 282 5.14 -11.98 10.35
N VAL A 283 4.47 -12.98 10.91
CA VAL A 283 4.48 -14.37 10.42
C VAL A 283 3.77 -14.45 9.06
N PHE A 284 2.57 -13.89 8.94
CA PHE A 284 1.85 -13.80 7.67
C PHE A 284 2.63 -12.97 6.65
N SER A 285 3.17 -11.80 7.03
CA SER A 285 4.03 -10.97 6.16
C SER A 285 5.22 -11.75 5.60
N SER A 286 5.92 -12.51 6.45
CA SER A 286 7.10 -13.28 6.05
C SER A 286 6.73 -14.46 5.13
N ALA A 287 5.66 -15.19 5.44
CA ALA A 287 5.16 -16.29 4.63
C ALA A 287 4.68 -15.83 3.24
N LEU A 288 3.90 -14.73 3.19
CA LEU A 288 3.43 -14.13 1.95
C LEU A 288 4.59 -13.57 1.11
N ASN A 289 5.52 -12.84 1.73
CA ASN A 289 6.68 -12.28 1.02
C ASN A 289 7.54 -13.39 0.40
N SER A 290 7.70 -14.53 1.09
CA SER A 290 8.41 -15.72 0.58
C SER A 290 7.78 -16.36 -0.68
N VAL A 291 6.53 -15.99 -1.00
CA VAL A 291 5.85 -16.35 -2.25
C VAL A 291 5.89 -15.17 -3.23
N PHE A 292 5.49 -13.99 -2.78
CA PHE A 292 5.24 -12.82 -3.62
C PHE A 292 6.51 -12.16 -4.17
N CYS A 293 7.64 -12.24 -3.46
CA CYS A 293 8.93 -11.71 -3.95
C CYS A 293 9.39 -12.36 -5.27
N LYS A 294 8.91 -13.57 -5.59
CA LYS A 294 9.20 -14.29 -6.84
C LYS A 294 8.59 -13.61 -8.09
N TRP A 295 7.66 -12.69 -7.88
CA TRP A 295 7.03 -11.86 -8.91
C TRP A 295 7.24 -10.35 -8.69
N ASP A 296 8.13 -9.98 -7.76
CA ASP A 296 8.37 -8.59 -7.32
C ASP A 296 7.08 -7.89 -6.79
N LEU A 297 6.26 -8.64 -6.05
CA LEU A 297 4.96 -8.17 -5.55
C LEU A 297 5.02 -7.81 -4.05
N PRO A 298 4.44 -6.68 -3.62
CA PRO A 298 4.24 -6.37 -2.20
C PRO A 298 3.11 -7.24 -1.61
N VAL A 299 3.22 -7.56 -0.32
CA VAL A 299 2.19 -8.34 0.41
C VAL A 299 0.90 -7.58 0.70
N PHE A 300 0.90 -6.25 0.50
CA PHE A 300 -0.20 -5.33 0.81
C PHE A 300 -0.84 -5.61 2.19
N THR A 301 -2.17 -5.62 2.27
CA THR A 301 -2.94 -5.78 3.51
C THR A 301 -3.37 -7.23 3.76
N LEU A 302 -2.86 -8.20 2.98
CA LEU A 302 -3.12 -9.62 3.20
C LEU A 302 -2.81 -10.09 4.64
N PRO A 303 -1.70 -9.70 5.30
CA PRO A 303 -1.43 -10.10 6.69
C PRO A 303 -2.49 -9.61 7.68
N PHE A 304 -2.99 -8.38 7.51
CA PHE A 304 -4.12 -7.82 8.26
C PHE A 304 -5.40 -8.61 7.98
N ASN A 305 -5.76 -8.78 6.71
CA ASN A 305 -7.00 -9.44 6.31
C ASN A 305 -7.01 -10.91 6.72
N MET A 306 -5.87 -11.60 6.73
CA MET A 306 -5.72 -12.95 7.28
C MET A 306 -5.97 -12.96 8.80
N ALA A 307 -5.31 -12.08 9.55
CA ALA A 307 -5.39 -12.04 11.00
C ALA A 307 -6.78 -11.63 11.52
N LEU A 308 -7.32 -10.48 11.08
CA LEU A 308 -8.64 -9.99 11.53
C LEU A 308 -9.73 -11.05 11.30
N SER A 309 -9.65 -11.75 10.17
CA SER A 309 -10.69 -12.67 9.72
C SER A 309 -10.60 -14.06 10.33
N MET A 310 -9.37 -14.50 10.65
CA MET A 310 -9.15 -15.66 11.52
C MET A 310 -9.75 -15.39 12.90
N TYR A 311 -9.55 -14.18 13.45
CA TYR A 311 -10.15 -13.77 14.72
C TYR A 311 -11.69 -13.70 14.65
N LEU A 312 -12.26 -12.95 13.70
CA LEU A 312 -13.72 -12.79 13.58
C LEU A 312 -14.44 -14.12 13.27
N SER A 313 -13.82 -15.04 12.53
CA SER A 313 -14.36 -16.39 12.32
C SER A 313 -14.26 -17.28 13.55
N ALA A 314 -13.22 -17.11 14.38
CA ALA A 314 -12.99 -17.91 15.59
C ALA A 314 -13.77 -17.42 16.81
N THR A 315 -14.13 -16.13 16.86
CA THR A 315 -15.04 -15.60 17.88
C THR A 315 -16.48 -15.63 17.41
N GLY A 316 -16.81 -14.90 16.34
CA GLY A 316 -18.18 -14.63 15.91
C GLY A 316 -19.00 -13.83 16.93
N HIS A 317 -20.27 -13.59 16.60
CA HIS A 317 -21.18 -12.83 17.46
C HIS A 317 -21.51 -13.55 18.77
N TYR A 318 -21.63 -14.88 18.74
CA TYR A 318 -22.05 -15.69 19.89
C TYR A 318 -20.91 -16.05 20.87
N ASN A 319 -19.76 -15.39 20.80
CA ASN A 319 -18.65 -15.66 21.72
C ASN A 319 -18.95 -15.12 23.13
N PRO A 320 -18.83 -15.92 24.21
CA PRO A 320 -19.10 -15.43 25.57
C PRO A 320 -18.18 -14.29 26.03
N PHE A 321 -16.92 -14.28 25.57
CA PHE A 321 -15.89 -13.34 26.01
C PHE A 321 -15.67 -12.21 25.00
N PHE A 322 -15.52 -12.54 23.72
CA PHE A 322 -15.09 -11.64 22.65
C PHE A 322 -16.10 -11.57 21.49
N PRO A 323 -17.38 -11.26 21.74
CA PRO A 323 -18.39 -11.21 20.69
C PRO A 323 -18.03 -10.15 19.65
N SER A 324 -18.16 -10.50 18.37
CA SER A 324 -18.16 -9.53 17.27
C SER A 324 -19.55 -8.94 17.07
N LYS A 325 -19.62 -7.78 16.42
CA LYS A 325 -20.88 -7.27 15.87
C LYS A 325 -21.49 -8.30 14.92
N LEU A 326 -22.83 -8.35 14.89
CA LEU A 326 -23.56 -9.24 14.00
C LEU A 326 -23.58 -8.67 12.58
N PHE A 327 -23.09 -9.45 11.60
CA PHE A 327 -23.21 -9.12 10.18
C PHE A 327 -24.41 -9.87 9.61
N THR A 328 -25.43 -9.14 9.14
CA THR A 328 -26.65 -9.73 8.58
C THR A 328 -26.61 -9.73 7.06
N PRO A 329 -27.09 -10.78 6.38
CA PRO A 329 -27.20 -10.76 4.93
C PRO A 329 -28.34 -9.85 4.47
N VAL A 330 -28.16 -9.20 3.32
CA VAL A 330 -29.21 -8.40 2.67
C VAL A 330 -30.25 -9.34 2.07
N THR A 331 -31.42 -9.41 2.70
CA THR A 331 -32.52 -10.33 2.32
C THR A 331 -33.60 -9.69 1.44
N SER A 332 -33.55 -8.36 1.25
CA SER A 332 -34.51 -7.59 0.47
C SER A 332 -33.81 -6.52 -0.38
N VAL A 333 -34.45 -6.12 -1.49
CA VAL A 333 -33.94 -5.01 -2.31
C VAL A 333 -34.13 -3.71 -1.53
N PRO A 334 -33.08 -2.89 -1.32
CA PRO A 334 -33.21 -1.63 -0.59
C PRO A 334 -34.05 -0.62 -1.38
N ASN A 335 -34.96 0.07 -0.70
CA ASN A 335 -35.75 1.14 -1.29
C ASN A 335 -34.92 2.43 -1.38
N VAL A 336 -34.52 2.84 -2.59
CA VAL A 336 -33.67 4.01 -2.83
C VAL A 336 -34.46 5.16 -3.44
N THR A 337 -34.80 6.14 -2.60
CA THR A 337 -35.55 7.33 -2.99
C THR A 337 -34.61 8.41 -3.54
N TRP A 338 -34.49 8.51 -4.87
CA TRP A 338 -33.49 9.36 -5.52
C TRP A 338 -33.62 10.88 -5.29
N SER A 339 -34.77 11.38 -4.80
CA SER A 339 -34.92 12.79 -4.37
C SER A 339 -34.07 13.13 -3.14
N ASP A 340 -33.72 12.13 -2.34
CA ASP A 340 -33.15 12.32 -1.01
C ASP A 340 -31.61 12.36 -1.06
N LEU A 341 -31.05 12.32 -2.27
CA LEU A 341 -29.63 12.33 -2.56
C LEU A 341 -28.99 13.70 -2.24
N SER A 342 -28.45 13.83 -1.04
CA SER A 342 -27.81 15.07 -0.58
C SER A 342 -26.40 15.27 -1.15
N ALA A 343 -26.23 16.28 -2.01
CA ALA A 343 -24.92 16.69 -2.54
C ALA A 343 -23.90 17.06 -1.43
N LEU A 344 -24.37 17.57 -0.28
CA LEU A 344 -23.50 17.86 0.87
C LEU A 344 -22.98 16.58 1.55
N GLN A 345 -23.79 15.53 1.62
CA GLN A 345 -23.36 14.24 2.17
C GLN A 345 -22.43 13.50 1.19
N LEU A 346 -22.64 13.64 -0.13
CA LEU A 346 -21.66 13.18 -1.14
C LEU A 346 -20.33 13.93 -1.04
N LEU A 347 -20.34 15.25 -0.80
CA LEU A 347 -19.09 16.01 -0.60
C LEU A 347 -18.37 15.58 0.69
N LYS A 348 -19.10 15.28 1.77
CA LYS A 348 -18.53 14.73 3.01
C LYS A 348 -18.02 13.29 2.84
N SER A 349 -18.63 12.47 2.00
CA SER A 349 -18.20 11.07 1.87
C SER A 349 -16.86 10.91 1.15
N LEU A 350 -16.37 11.93 0.45
CA LEU A 350 -15.01 11.94 -0.12
C LEU A 350 -13.93 11.80 0.97
N PRO A 351 -13.81 12.69 1.99
CA PRO A 351 -12.86 12.47 3.08
C PRO A 351 -13.23 11.25 3.95
N VAL A 352 -14.52 10.96 4.21
CA VAL A 352 -14.91 9.78 5.01
C VAL A 352 -14.46 8.48 4.33
N GLY A 353 -14.54 8.35 3.01
CA GLY A 353 -14.00 7.21 2.28
C GLY A 353 -12.47 7.08 2.35
N VAL A 354 -11.73 8.11 2.77
CA VAL A 354 -10.31 8.01 3.15
C VAL A 354 -10.15 7.68 4.64
N GLY A 355 -11.05 8.16 5.50
CA GLY A 355 -11.15 7.75 6.90
C GLY A 355 -11.35 6.23 7.07
N GLN A 356 -12.23 5.64 6.25
CA GLN A 356 -12.58 4.22 6.28
C GLN A 356 -11.41 3.27 5.95
N ILE A 357 -10.27 3.79 5.45
CA ILE A 357 -9.02 3.01 5.36
C ILE A 357 -8.61 2.47 6.75
N TYR A 358 -8.90 3.21 7.82
CA TYR A 358 -8.69 2.80 9.21
C TYR A 358 -10.04 2.58 9.94
N GLY A 359 -11.13 2.26 9.22
CA GLY A 359 -12.45 2.07 9.81
C GLY A 359 -13.07 3.35 10.43
N CYS A 360 -12.61 4.54 10.03
CA CYS A 360 -13.05 5.82 10.61
C CYS A 360 -14.15 6.47 9.76
N ASP A 361 -15.29 6.79 10.36
CA ASP A 361 -16.44 7.43 9.70
C ASP A 361 -16.48 8.97 9.86
N ASN A 362 -15.64 9.56 10.71
CA ASN A 362 -15.61 10.99 10.95
C ASN A 362 -14.95 11.75 9.77
N PRO A 363 -15.64 12.72 9.12
CA PRO A 363 -15.09 13.46 7.98
C PRO A 363 -13.86 14.30 8.36
N TRP A 364 -13.74 14.74 9.62
CA TRP A 364 -12.55 15.47 10.10
C TRP A 364 -11.33 14.55 10.17
N THR A 365 -11.50 13.32 10.66
CA THR A 365 -10.44 12.30 10.66
C THR A 365 -9.98 11.97 9.24
N GLY A 366 -10.91 11.78 8.30
CA GLY A 366 -10.59 11.60 6.88
C GLY A 366 -9.84 12.79 6.26
N GLY A 367 -10.21 14.02 6.63
CA GLY A 367 -9.50 15.24 6.24
C GLY A 367 -8.08 15.33 6.82
N ILE A 368 -7.89 14.92 8.08
CA ILE A 368 -6.58 14.84 8.73
C ILE A 368 -5.70 13.78 8.03
N PHE A 369 -6.26 12.62 7.66
CA PHE A 369 -5.53 11.59 6.91
C PHE A 369 -5.11 12.08 5.52
N LEU A 370 -5.98 12.79 4.79
CA LEU A 370 -5.60 13.45 3.54
C LEU A 370 -4.46 14.45 3.75
N GLY A 371 -4.50 15.27 4.81
CA GLY A 371 -3.40 16.17 5.18
C GLY A 371 -2.09 15.43 5.51
N ALA A 372 -2.16 14.30 6.20
CA ALA A 372 -1.01 13.45 6.53
C ALA A 372 -0.38 12.82 5.28
N ILE A 373 -1.20 12.37 4.32
CA ILE A 373 -0.73 11.86 3.03
C ILE A 373 -0.12 13.01 2.20
N PHE A 374 -0.79 14.16 2.13
CA PHE A 374 -0.33 15.34 1.39
C PHE A 374 1.05 15.84 1.86
N LEU A 375 1.30 15.82 3.16
CA LEU A 375 2.59 16.16 3.76
C LEU A 375 3.73 15.29 3.20
N SER A 376 3.48 13.99 3.01
CA SER A 376 4.47 13.08 2.40
C SER A 376 4.53 13.29 0.88
N SER A 377 3.38 13.20 0.20
CA SER A 377 3.27 13.30 -1.25
C SER A 377 1.91 13.85 -1.69
N PRO A 378 1.86 15.04 -2.32
CA PRO A 378 0.65 15.58 -2.94
C PRO A 378 0.04 14.67 -4.01
N LEU A 379 0.86 13.87 -4.71
CA LEU A 379 0.40 12.93 -5.74
C LEU A 379 -0.35 11.74 -5.13
N MET A 380 0.09 11.24 -3.97
CA MET A 380 -0.65 10.21 -3.22
C MET A 380 -1.98 10.78 -2.71
N CYS A 381 -1.98 12.00 -2.17
CA CYS A 381 -3.19 12.66 -1.67
C CYS A 381 -4.22 12.88 -2.79
N LEU A 382 -3.77 13.28 -3.97
CA LEU A 382 -4.63 13.44 -5.15
C LEU A 382 -5.29 12.11 -5.54
N HIS A 383 -4.51 11.02 -5.61
CA HIS A 383 -5.06 9.70 -5.93
C HIS A 383 -5.95 9.11 -4.83
N ALA A 384 -5.70 9.41 -3.56
CA ALA A 384 -6.58 9.05 -2.45
C ALA A 384 -7.98 9.69 -2.60
N ALA A 385 -8.02 11.00 -2.87
CA ALA A 385 -9.25 11.74 -3.11
C ALA A 385 -9.99 11.26 -4.37
N ILE A 386 -9.26 11.04 -5.48
CA ILE A 386 -9.83 10.53 -6.73
C ILE A 386 -10.38 9.11 -6.55
N GLY A 387 -9.67 8.21 -5.86
CA GLY A 387 -10.15 6.87 -5.58
C GLY A 387 -11.42 6.88 -4.73
N SER A 388 -11.43 7.65 -3.64
CA SER A 388 -12.65 7.81 -2.81
C SER A 388 -13.86 8.28 -3.65
N LEU A 389 -13.65 9.25 -4.55
CA LEU A 389 -14.69 9.74 -5.48
C LEU A 389 -15.13 8.68 -6.52
N LEU A 390 -14.20 7.87 -7.06
CA LEU A 390 -14.52 6.77 -7.97
C LEU A 390 -15.32 5.67 -7.27
N GLY A 391 -15.00 5.36 -6.02
CA GLY A 391 -15.75 4.43 -5.18
C GLY A 391 -17.18 4.91 -4.91
N MET A 392 -17.33 6.16 -4.49
CA MET A 392 -18.62 6.84 -4.33
C MET A 392 -19.47 6.78 -5.62
N ALA A 393 -18.87 7.11 -6.77
CA ALA A 393 -19.53 7.05 -8.08
C ALA A 393 -19.89 5.61 -8.50
N ALA A 394 -19.08 4.62 -8.13
CA ALA A 394 -19.39 3.20 -8.35
C ALA A 394 -20.62 2.77 -7.54
N GLY A 395 -20.74 3.19 -6.27
CA GLY A 395 -21.90 2.94 -5.42
C GLY A 395 -23.20 3.53 -5.98
N LEU A 396 -23.15 4.79 -6.42
CA LEU A 396 -24.29 5.41 -7.13
C LEU A 396 -24.63 4.65 -8.42
N SER A 397 -23.63 4.19 -9.19
CA SER A 397 -23.86 3.43 -10.43
C SER A 397 -24.45 2.03 -10.22
N LEU A 398 -24.41 1.49 -9.01
CA LEU A 398 -25.06 0.24 -8.61
C LEU A 398 -26.34 0.45 -7.76
N SER A 399 -26.82 1.69 -7.63
CA SER A 399 -27.99 2.05 -6.79
C SER A 399 -27.83 1.58 -5.32
N ALA A 400 -26.62 1.65 -4.77
CA ALA A 400 -26.37 1.27 -3.39
C ALA A 400 -27.09 2.21 -2.39
N PRO A 401 -27.48 1.72 -1.19
CA PRO A 401 -28.07 2.55 -0.15
C PRO A 401 -27.20 3.77 0.15
N PHE A 402 -27.81 4.96 0.15
CA PHE A 402 -27.06 6.22 0.26
C PHE A 402 -26.27 6.32 1.57
N GLU A 403 -26.78 5.74 2.67
CA GLU A 403 -26.07 5.65 3.95
C GLU A 403 -24.69 4.98 3.81
N ASN A 404 -24.62 3.82 3.15
CA ASN A 404 -23.37 3.09 2.89
C ASN A 404 -22.37 3.91 2.05
N ILE A 405 -22.88 4.79 1.18
CA ILE A 405 -22.06 5.74 0.41
C ILE A 405 -21.61 6.90 1.31
N TYR A 406 -22.49 7.42 2.16
CA TYR A 406 -22.22 8.55 3.07
C TYR A 406 -21.21 8.20 4.17
N VAL A 407 -21.30 7.01 4.76
CA VAL A 407 -20.29 6.48 5.71
C VAL A 407 -19.01 5.99 5.02
N GLY A 408 -18.85 6.20 3.71
CA GLY A 408 -17.59 6.01 2.99
C GLY A 408 -17.17 4.56 2.69
N LEU A 409 -18.01 3.56 2.97
CA LEU A 409 -17.70 2.13 2.76
C LEU A 409 -17.35 1.81 1.30
N TRP A 410 -17.87 2.59 0.35
CA TRP A 410 -17.57 2.46 -1.06
C TRP A 410 -16.23 3.10 -1.48
N GLY A 411 -15.64 3.99 -0.67
CA GLY A 411 -14.46 4.79 -1.04
C GLY A 411 -13.10 4.14 -0.76
N PHE A 412 -12.94 3.46 0.38
CA PHE A 412 -11.60 3.17 0.94
C PHE A 412 -10.75 2.22 0.09
N ASN A 413 -11.32 1.12 -0.39
CA ASN A 413 -10.59 0.19 -1.27
C ASN A 413 -10.18 0.84 -2.60
N SER A 414 -11.02 1.73 -3.13
CA SER A 414 -10.71 2.51 -4.34
C SER A 414 -9.59 3.52 -4.07
N SER A 415 -9.65 4.22 -2.94
CA SER A 415 -8.61 5.14 -2.46
C SER A 415 -7.24 4.45 -2.37
N LEU A 416 -7.13 3.34 -1.62
CA LEU A 416 -5.88 2.55 -1.54
C LEU A 416 -5.39 2.08 -2.91
N THR A 417 -6.29 1.53 -3.75
CA THR A 417 -5.96 1.07 -5.10
C THR A 417 -5.42 2.20 -5.98
N CYS A 418 -6.04 3.38 -5.94
CA CYS A 418 -5.60 4.54 -6.70
C CYS A 418 -4.25 5.09 -6.17
N ILE A 419 -3.99 5.09 -4.85
CA ILE A 419 -2.67 5.46 -4.32
C ILE A 419 -1.60 4.47 -4.81
N ALA A 420 -1.87 3.16 -4.72
CA ALA A 420 -0.92 2.11 -5.08
C ALA A 420 -0.50 2.16 -6.55
N ILE A 421 -1.46 2.28 -7.48
CA ILE A 421 -1.19 2.32 -8.92
C ILE A 421 -0.84 3.74 -9.42
N GLY A 422 -1.31 4.79 -8.73
CA GLY A 422 -1.16 6.21 -9.10
C GLY A 422 0.20 6.84 -8.80
N GLY A 423 1.30 6.08 -8.88
CA GLY A 423 2.65 6.59 -8.70
C GLY A 423 3.53 5.83 -7.70
N MET A 424 2.96 4.93 -6.88
CA MET A 424 3.72 4.23 -5.82
C MET A 424 4.39 2.94 -6.31
N PHE A 425 3.60 1.97 -6.78
CA PHE A 425 4.12 0.69 -7.32
C PHE A 425 4.22 0.70 -8.85
N MET A 426 3.70 1.74 -9.49
CA MET A 426 3.80 1.99 -10.93
C MET A 426 4.21 3.45 -11.14
N ALA A 427 5.24 3.71 -11.95
CA ALA A 427 5.67 5.07 -12.25
C ALA A 427 4.52 5.89 -12.87
N LEU A 428 4.30 7.11 -12.39
CA LEU A 428 3.16 7.94 -12.80
C LEU A 428 3.36 8.51 -14.21
N THR A 429 2.49 8.08 -15.12
CA THR A 429 2.30 8.61 -16.48
C THR A 429 0.80 8.76 -16.72
N TRP A 430 0.39 9.36 -17.85
CA TRP A 430 -1.04 9.43 -18.18
C TRP A 430 -1.66 8.03 -18.37
N GLN A 431 -0.89 7.05 -18.87
CA GLN A 431 -1.35 5.66 -19.01
C GLN A 431 -1.55 4.98 -17.66
N THR A 432 -0.59 5.11 -16.72
CA THR A 432 -0.71 4.47 -15.39
C THR A 432 -1.71 5.21 -14.49
N HIS A 433 -1.91 6.51 -14.69
CA HIS A 433 -3.03 7.24 -14.09
C HIS A 433 -4.39 6.67 -14.55
N LEU A 434 -4.63 6.52 -15.86
CA LEU A 434 -5.86 5.89 -16.38
C LEU A 434 -6.04 4.45 -15.87
N LEU A 435 -4.94 3.69 -15.74
CA LEU A 435 -4.95 2.36 -15.13
C LEU A 435 -5.36 2.42 -13.64
N ALA A 436 -4.86 3.40 -12.89
CA ALA A 436 -5.25 3.61 -11.49
C ALA A 436 -6.75 3.91 -11.34
N LEU A 437 -7.34 4.70 -12.25
CA LEU A 437 -8.79 4.95 -12.27
C LEU A 437 -9.57 3.65 -12.57
N ALA A 438 -9.11 2.87 -13.54
CA ALA A 438 -9.75 1.60 -13.92
C ALA A 438 -9.67 0.57 -12.77
N CYS A 439 -8.49 0.37 -12.18
CA CYS A 439 -8.29 -0.52 -11.04
C CYS A 439 -9.12 -0.08 -9.83
N GLY A 440 -9.13 1.21 -9.49
CA GLY A 440 -9.91 1.74 -8.37
C GLY A 440 -11.43 1.49 -8.52
N ARG A 441 -11.95 1.63 -9.74
CA ARG A 441 -13.36 1.30 -10.03
C ARG A 441 -13.62 -0.21 -9.99
N ILE A 442 -12.73 -1.03 -10.55
CA ILE A 442 -12.87 -2.50 -10.59
C ILE A 442 -12.82 -3.10 -9.18
N ALA A 443 -11.93 -2.65 -8.30
CA ALA A 443 -11.80 -3.15 -6.94
C ALA A 443 -13.13 -3.03 -6.15
N VAL A 444 -13.79 -1.87 -6.25
CA VAL A 444 -15.08 -1.62 -5.59
C VAL A 444 -16.22 -2.39 -6.25
N LEU A 445 -16.27 -2.46 -7.58
CA LEU A 445 -17.30 -3.26 -8.28
C LEU A 445 -17.18 -4.76 -7.95
N TYR A 446 -15.97 -5.29 -7.81
CA TYR A 446 -15.75 -6.69 -7.44
C TYR A 446 -16.14 -6.95 -5.98
N LEU A 447 -15.77 -6.05 -5.06
CA LEU A 447 -16.21 -6.15 -3.65
C LEU A 447 -17.74 -6.11 -3.55
N ALA A 448 -18.40 -5.20 -4.27
CA ALA A 448 -19.86 -5.10 -4.31
C ALA A 448 -20.55 -6.37 -4.84
N LEU A 449 -19.92 -7.08 -5.80
CA LEU A 449 -20.42 -8.34 -6.34
C LEU A 449 -20.19 -9.56 -5.42
N LEU A 450 -19.32 -9.45 -4.41
CA LEU A 450 -19.10 -10.48 -3.39
C LEU A 450 -19.82 -10.20 -2.05
N PHE A 451 -19.94 -8.93 -1.68
CA PHE A 451 -20.40 -8.48 -0.35
C PHE A 451 -21.63 -7.57 -0.37
N GLY A 452 -22.21 -7.29 -1.55
CA GLY A 452 -23.51 -6.59 -1.64
C GLY A 452 -24.65 -7.33 -0.93
N ASP A 453 -24.47 -8.63 -0.72
CA ASP A 453 -25.34 -9.51 0.09
C ASP A 453 -25.13 -9.33 1.62
N THR A 454 -24.34 -8.37 2.12
CA THR A 454 -24.10 -8.19 3.57
C THR A 454 -24.13 -6.74 4.04
N THR A 455 -24.81 -6.50 5.17
CA THR A 455 -24.84 -5.23 5.90
C THR A 455 -24.34 -5.41 7.32
N VAL A 456 -23.60 -4.42 7.83
CA VAL A 456 -23.57 -4.15 9.27
C VAL A 456 -24.91 -3.47 9.59
N PRO A 457 -25.68 -3.89 10.61
CA PRO A 457 -26.79 -3.08 11.08
C PRO A 457 -26.28 -1.70 11.52
N PRO A 458 -27.08 -0.63 11.42
CA PRO A 458 -26.71 0.64 12.04
C PRO A 458 -26.44 0.40 13.52
N ALA A 459 -25.42 1.06 14.06
CA ALA A 459 -25.18 0.99 15.50
C ALA A 459 -26.39 1.60 16.22
N ASP A 460 -27.00 0.85 17.13
CA ASP A 460 -28.04 1.39 18.00
C ASP A 460 -27.47 2.63 18.69
N HIS A 461 -28.11 3.77 18.48
CA HIS A 461 -27.79 4.97 19.25
C HIS A 461 -28.06 4.65 20.72
N GLU A 462 -27.05 4.82 21.58
CA GLU A 462 -27.24 4.79 23.03
C GLU A 462 -28.19 5.92 23.42
N GLU A 463 -29.49 5.60 23.47
CA GLU A 463 -30.50 6.46 24.06
C GLU A 463 -30.08 6.72 25.51
N PRO A 464 -29.88 7.99 25.93
CA PRO A 464 -29.33 8.28 27.24
C PRO A 464 -30.32 7.79 28.29
N GLN A 465 -29.92 6.76 29.04
CA GLN A 465 -30.72 6.23 30.15
C GLN A 465 -30.93 7.34 31.17
N HIS A 466 -32.11 7.93 31.15
CA HIS A 466 -32.53 8.94 32.10
C HIS A 466 -32.55 8.34 33.51
N LEU A 467 -31.87 9.01 34.42
CA LEU A 467 -31.60 8.61 35.81
C LEU A 467 -32.44 9.45 36.77
#